data_AF-X8DDI7-F1
#
_entry.id   AF-X8DDI7-F1
#
_cell.length_a   1.000
_cell.length_b   1.000
_cell.length_c   1.000
_cell.angle_alpha   90.00
_cell.angle_beta   90.00
_cell.angle_gamma   90.00
#
_symmetry.space_group_name_H-M   'P 1'
#
loop_
_entity.id
_entity.type
_entity.pdbx_description
1 polymer ?
#
loop_
_entity_poly.entity_id
_entity_poly.type
_entity_poly.pdbx_seq_one_letter_code
_entity_poly.pdbx_strand_id
1 'polypeptide(L)'
;MSTNEGSLWGGRFADRPSDALAALSRSTHFDWVLAPYDIAASKAHARVLFRAGLLSEEQCNGLLAALEGLAHDVADGSFRPLDTDEDVHAALERGLIERVGSDLGGRLRAGRSRNDQVATLFRMWLRDAVRCVAAGVFDVITALTDQAAATRPRSCRAKHTCNPRSRSCWPTICWRTPIRCCATSTGSSTSTSAPRFRRTDRARWRARRWGSILMWSQKSSASRQPPTIRSTRPRPGISPPKRRSCSR
;
A
#
# COMPACT_ATOMS: atom_id res chain seq x y z
N MET A 1 -1.42 -12.58 -36.28
CA MET A 1 -2.37 -11.67 -35.59
C MET A 1 -1.57 -10.81 -34.64
N SER A 2 -1.05 -9.67 -35.13
CA SER A 2 -0.39 -8.70 -34.27
C SER A 2 -1.46 -7.94 -33.48
N THR A 3 -1.41 -8.04 -32.16
CA THR A 3 -2.15 -7.12 -31.29
C THR A 3 -1.71 -5.70 -31.62
N ASN A 4 -2.66 -4.80 -31.92
CA ASN A 4 -2.43 -3.37 -32.08
C ASN A 4 -1.53 -2.88 -30.93
N GLU A 5 -0.33 -2.42 -31.27
CA GLU A 5 0.67 -1.96 -30.32
C GLU A 5 0.08 -0.85 -29.45
N GLY A 6 -0.20 -1.16 -28.18
CA GLY A 6 -0.45 -0.15 -27.14
C GLY A 6 -1.78 -0.21 -26.39
N SER A 7 -2.81 -0.96 -26.83
CA SER A 7 -4.09 -0.98 -26.11
C SER A 7 -4.62 -2.38 -25.81
N LEU A 8 -4.91 -2.63 -24.53
CA LEU A 8 -5.48 -3.88 -24.02
C LEU A 8 -6.97 -4.03 -24.31
N TRP A 9 -7.66 -2.93 -24.63
CA TRP A 9 -9.08 -2.89 -24.97
C TRP A 9 -9.32 -2.83 -26.48
N GLY A 10 -8.26 -2.49 -27.24
CA GLY A 10 -8.30 -2.31 -28.69
C GLY A 10 -8.22 -3.60 -29.52
N GLY A 11 -8.08 -4.77 -28.90
CA GLY A 11 -7.86 -6.05 -29.58
C GLY A 11 -8.99 -6.54 -30.50
N ARG A 12 -10.13 -5.83 -30.55
CA ARG A 12 -11.30 -6.15 -31.39
C ARG A 12 -11.53 -5.19 -32.55
N PHE A 13 -10.67 -4.20 -32.75
CA PHE A 13 -10.79 -3.28 -33.88
C PHE A 13 -9.89 -3.71 -35.03
N ALA A 14 -10.40 -3.61 -36.26
CA ALA A 14 -9.61 -3.84 -37.47
C ALA A 14 -8.54 -2.76 -37.66
N ASP A 15 -8.88 -1.51 -37.32
CA ASP A 15 -8.02 -0.33 -37.46
C ASP A 15 -7.57 0.20 -36.09
N ARG A 16 -6.56 1.08 -36.12
CA ARG A 16 -6.09 1.79 -34.93
C ARG A 16 -7.14 2.81 -34.44
N PRO A 17 -7.20 3.10 -33.13
CA PRO A 17 -8.04 4.18 -32.61
C PRO A 17 -7.64 5.51 -33.27
N SER A 18 -8.63 6.39 -33.49
CA SER A 18 -8.36 7.74 -33.97
C SER A 18 -7.50 8.52 -32.98
N ASP A 19 -6.74 9.50 -33.45
CA ASP A 19 -5.88 10.34 -32.60
C ASP A 19 -6.67 11.02 -31.47
N ALA A 20 -7.91 11.45 -31.76
CA ALA A 20 -8.80 12.04 -30.77
C ALA A 20 -9.17 11.04 -29.65
N LEU A 21 -9.46 9.78 -30.01
CA LEU A 21 -9.78 8.74 -29.03
C LEU A 21 -8.54 8.34 -28.22
N ALA A 22 -7.39 8.17 -28.87
CA ALA A 22 -6.14 7.89 -28.19
C ALA A 22 -5.80 9.01 -27.18
N ALA A 23 -5.96 10.27 -27.57
CA ALA A 23 -5.74 11.41 -26.68
C ALA A 23 -6.69 11.40 -25.47
N LEU A 24 -7.97 11.06 -25.68
CA LEU A 24 -8.98 11.00 -24.61
C LEU A 24 -8.74 9.85 -23.63
N SER A 25 -8.26 8.71 -24.11
CA SER A 25 -8.06 7.50 -23.28
C SER A 25 -6.79 7.55 -22.42
N ARG A 26 -5.86 8.48 -22.66
CA ARG A 26 -4.59 8.53 -21.93
C ARG A 26 -4.75 9.02 -20.49
N SER A 27 -4.37 8.18 -19.53
CA SER A 27 -4.40 8.51 -18.08
C SER A 27 -3.01 8.66 -17.44
N THR A 28 -1.94 8.38 -18.18
CA THR A 28 -0.53 8.41 -17.71
C THR A 28 -0.12 9.71 -17.01
N HIS A 29 -0.74 10.84 -17.38
CA HIS A 29 -0.49 12.14 -16.78
C HIS A 29 -0.92 12.27 -15.31
N PHE A 30 -1.81 11.40 -14.81
CA PHE A 30 -2.21 11.39 -13.39
C PHE A 30 -2.06 10.04 -12.71
N ASP A 31 -2.20 8.92 -13.43
CA ASP A 31 -2.24 7.58 -12.82
C ASP A 31 -0.84 7.01 -12.51
N TRP A 32 0.25 7.65 -12.96
CA TRP A 32 1.63 7.19 -12.72
C TRP A 32 1.97 7.05 -11.23
N VAL A 33 1.25 7.75 -10.36
CA VAL A 33 1.34 7.59 -8.90
C VAL A 33 0.99 6.17 -8.42
N LEU A 34 0.30 5.38 -9.25
CA LEU A 34 -0.08 3.99 -8.99
C LEU A 34 1.01 2.98 -9.35
N ALA A 35 2.07 3.37 -10.08
CA ALA A 35 3.10 2.45 -10.56
C ALA A 35 3.72 1.55 -9.47
N PRO A 36 4.13 2.07 -8.28
CA PRO A 36 4.66 1.20 -7.22
C PRO A 36 3.63 0.19 -6.69
N TYR A 37 2.34 0.53 -6.71
CA TYR A 37 1.27 -0.35 -6.27
C TYR A 37 0.98 -1.45 -7.30
N ASP A 38 1.05 -1.12 -8.59
CA ASP A 38 0.91 -2.12 -9.65
C ASP A 38 2.04 -3.14 -9.60
N ILE A 39 3.30 -2.68 -9.48
CA ILE A 39 4.44 -3.58 -9.42
C ILE A 39 4.32 -4.52 -8.21
N ALA A 40 3.90 -4.00 -7.05
CA ALA A 40 3.65 -4.83 -5.87
C ALA A 40 2.52 -5.86 -6.11
N ALA A 41 1.40 -5.44 -6.72
CA ALA A 41 0.30 -6.33 -7.06
C ALA A 41 0.71 -7.39 -8.11
N SER A 42 1.55 -7.00 -9.07
CA SER A 42 2.10 -7.86 -10.11
C SER A 42 3.04 -8.92 -9.55
N LYS A 43 3.90 -8.57 -8.57
CA LYS A 43 4.71 -9.56 -7.82
C LYS A 43 3.84 -10.54 -7.05
N ALA A 44 2.75 -10.07 -6.44
CA ALA A 44 1.80 -10.93 -5.76
C ALA A 44 1.09 -11.87 -6.75
N HIS A 45 0.68 -11.36 -7.91
CA HIS A 45 0.03 -12.15 -8.97
C HIS A 45 0.95 -13.23 -9.56
N ALA A 46 2.23 -12.92 -9.81
CA ALA A 46 3.21 -13.91 -10.24
C ALA A 46 3.31 -15.09 -9.26
N ARG A 47 3.30 -14.79 -7.95
CA ARG A 47 3.28 -15.83 -6.90
C ARG A 47 1.97 -16.64 -6.88
N VAL A 48 0.83 -16.02 -7.21
CA VAL A 48 -0.46 -16.72 -7.35
C VAL A 48 -0.42 -17.69 -8.54
N LEU A 49 0.08 -17.23 -9.69
CA LEU A 49 0.22 -18.07 -10.88
C LEU A 49 1.15 -19.26 -10.66
N PHE A 50 2.28 -19.06 -9.96
CA PHE A 50 3.17 -20.14 -9.56
C PHE A 50 2.47 -21.18 -8.68
N ARG A 51 1.75 -20.74 -7.63
CA ARG A 51 1.00 -21.65 -6.75
C ARG A 51 -0.11 -22.40 -7.48
N ALA A 52 -0.66 -21.81 -8.54
CA ALA A 52 -1.66 -22.43 -9.40
C ALA A 52 -1.06 -23.38 -10.45
N GLY A 53 0.26 -23.55 -10.49
CA GLY A 53 0.94 -24.42 -11.47
C GLY A 53 1.00 -23.83 -12.89
N LEU A 54 0.74 -22.53 -13.05
CA LEU A 54 0.76 -21.83 -14.34
C LEU A 54 2.14 -21.24 -14.70
N LEU A 55 3.07 -21.25 -13.75
CA LEU A 55 4.46 -20.85 -13.93
C LEU A 55 5.37 -21.90 -13.29
N SER A 56 6.53 -22.17 -13.91
CA SER A 56 7.62 -22.87 -13.24
C SER A 56 8.28 -21.99 -12.17
N GLU A 57 9.13 -22.58 -11.33
CA GLU A 57 9.88 -21.83 -10.32
C GLU A 57 10.82 -20.82 -10.98
N GLU A 58 11.51 -21.21 -12.04
CA GLU A 58 12.41 -20.35 -12.82
C GLU A 58 11.64 -19.18 -13.45
N GLN A 59 10.46 -19.44 -14.02
CA GLN A 59 9.60 -18.41 -14.60
C GLN A 59 9.11 -17.41 -13.55
N CYS A 60 8.67 -17.91 -12.38
CA CYS A 60 8.24 -17.07 -11.27
C CYS A 60 9.39 -16.18 -10.77
N ASN A 61 10.58 -16.77 -10.57
CA ASN A 61 11.76 -16.04 -10.11
C ASN A 61 12.22 -15.01 -11.14
N GLY A 62 12.19 -15.34 -12.44
CA GLY A 62 12.49 -14.41 -13.52
C GLY A 62 11.56 -13.20 -13.54
N LEU A 63 10.24 -13.41 -13.38
CA LEU A 63 9.26 -12.33 -13.27
C LEU A 63 9.49 -11.47 -12.02
N LEU A 64 9.75 -12.08 -10.87
CA LEU A 64 10.00 -11.35 -9.63
C LEU A 64 11.26 -10.48 -9.72
N ALA A 65 12.34 -11.01 -10.29
CA ALA A 65 13.59 -10.26 -10.51
C ALA A 65 13.39 -9.09 -11.48
N ALA A 66 12.69 -9.32 -12.59
CA ALA A 66 12.41 -8.25 -13.56
C ALA A 66 11.50 -7.16 -13.00
N LEU A 67 10.48 -7.53 -12.20
CA LEU A 67 9.62 -6.57 -11.50
C LEU A 67 10.37 -5.81 -10.40
N GLU A 68 11.41 -6.38 -9.81
CA GLU A 68 12.30 -5.66 -8.88
C GLU A 68 13.15 -4.63 -9.63
N GLY A 69 13.78 -5.01 -10.75
CA GLY A 69 14.51 -4.08 -11.61
C GLY A 69 13.61 -2.96 -12.14
N LEU A 70 12.41 -3.29 -12.61
CA LEU A 70 11.43 -2.29 -13.05
C LEU A 70 11.01 -1.35 -11.90
N ALA A 71 10.88 -1.86 -10.66
CA ALA A 71 10.59 -1.00 -9.51
C ALA A 71 11.69 0.03 -9.25
N HIS A 72 12.95 -0.39 -9.37
CA HIS A 72 14.10 0.48 -9.23
C HIS A 72 14.09 1.58 -10.30
N ASP A 73 13.85 1.19 -11.56
CA ASP A 73 13.93 2.10 -12.70
C ASP A 73 12.76 3.11 -12.72
N VAL A 74 11.59 2.73 -12.20
CA VAL A 74 10.50 3.69 -11.98
C VAL A 74 10.85 4.66 -10.85
N ALA A 75 11.50 4.17 -9.79
CA ALA A 75 11.86 4.95 -8.60
C ALA A 75 12.95 6.00 -8.87
N ASP A 76 14.02 5.62 -9.58
CA ASP A 76 15.12 6.52 -9.94
C ASP A 76 14.77 7.44 -11.11
N GLY A 77 13.82 7.01 -11.93
CA GLY A 77 13.27 7.77 -13.03
C GLY A 77 13.78 7.45 -14.42
N SER A 78 14.61 6.43 -14.55
CA SER A 78 15.06 5.88 -15.82
C SER A 78 13.91 5.23 -16.62
N PHE A 79 12.86 4.75 -15.95
CA PHE A 79 11.63 4.27 -16.60
C PHE A 79 10.47 5.26 -16.43
N ARG A 80 9.86 5.61 -17.57
CA ARG A 80 8.73 6.55 -17.68
C ARG A 80 7.71 6.07 -18.72
N PRO A 81 6.44 6.50 -18.61
CA PRO A 81 5.47 6.24 -19.66
C PRO A 81 5.87 6.97 -20.94
N LEU A 82 5.62 6.33 -22.08
CA LEU A 82 5.72 6.91 -23.41
C LEU A 82 4.39 7.60 -23.76
N ASP A 83 4.42 8.50 -24.73
CA ASP A 83 3.19 9.16 -25.23
C ASP A 83 2.18 8.18 -25.83
N THR A 84 2.65 7.00 -26.23
CA THR A 84 1.87 5.90 -26.78
C THR A 84 1.27 4.99 -25.71
N ASP A 85 1.72 5.10 -24.45
CA ASP A 85 1.18 4.28 -23.36
C ASP A 85 -0.18 4.86 -22.93
N GLU A 86 -1.24 4.03 -22.98
CA GLU A 86 -2.60 4.40 -22.60
C GLU A 86 -2.69 4.75 -21.10
N ASP A 87 -2.16 3.87 -20.25
CA ASP A 87 -2.23 3.99 -18.81
C ASP A 87 -0.93 3.49 -18.15
N VAL A 88 -0.81 3.68 -16.83
CA VAL A 88 0.32 3.16 -16.03
C VAL A 88 0.53 1.65 -16.22
N HIS A 89 -0.54 0.89 -16.48
CA HIS A 89 -0.47 -0.54 -16.55
C HIS A 89 0.13 -1.03 -17.87
N ALA A 90 -0.27 -0.42 -18.99
CA ALA A 90 0.28 -0.65 -20.32
C ALA A 90 1.77 -0.30 -20.35
N ALA A 91 2.13 0.84 -19.75
CA ALA A 91 3.52 1.25 -19.61
C ALA A 91 4.36 0.22 -18.83
N LEU A 92 3.89 -0.22 -17.66
CA LEU A 92 4.62 -1.19 -16.85
C LEU A 92 4.68 -2.59 -17.49
N GLU A 93 3.64 -2.97 -18.22
CA GLU A 93 3.61 -4.22 -18.96
C GLU A 93 4.63 -4.21 -20.12
N ARG A 94 4.70 -3.10 -20.87
CA ARG A 94 5.75 -2.88 -21.87
C ARG A 94 7.13 -2.99 -21.22
N GLY A 95 7.36 -2.29 -20.12
CA GLY A 95 8.64 -2.33 -19.39
C GLY A 95 8.99 -3.71 -18.83
N LEU A 96 8.00 -4.55 -18.51
CA LEU A 96 8.23 -5.93 -18.12
C LEU A 96 8.58 -6.79 -19.34
N ILE A 97 7.83 -6.69 -20.43
CA ILE A 97 8.07 -7.43 -21.68
C ILE A 97 9.45 -7.13 -22.25
N GLU A 98 9.89 -5.87 -22.22
CA GLU A 98 11.24 -5.46 -22.64
C GLU A 98 12.35 -6.18 -21.85
N ARG A 99 12.10 -6.59 -20.61
CA ARG A 99 13.08 -7.25 -19.73
C ARG A 99 13.08 -8.77 -19.82
N VAL A 100 11.91 -9.38 -19.91
CA VAL A 100 11.75 -10.85 -19.83
C VAL A 100 11.29 -11.50 -21.13
N GLY A 101 11.06 -10.69 -22.17
CA GLY A 101 10.47 -11.14 -23.43
C GLY A 101 8.94 -11.26 -23.37
N SER A 102 8.34 -11.33 -24.56
CA SER A 102 6.89 -11.34 -24.73
C SER A 102 6.21 -12.61 -24.20
N ASP A 103 6.86 -13.77 -24.30
CA ASP A 103 6.31 -15.03 -23.78
C ASP A 103 6.18 -14.98 -22.26
N LEU A 104 7.28 -14.73 -21.53
CA LEU A 104 7.25 -14.73 -20.08
C LEU A 104 6.49 -13.52 -19.51
N GLY A 105 6.68 -12.32 -20.08
CA GLY A 105 5.96 -11.11 -19.67
C GLY A 105 4.45 -11.23 -19.90
N GLY A 106 4.05 -11.80 -21.04
CA GLY A 106 2.65 -12.00 -21.41
C GLY A 106 1.91 -12.98 -20.49
N ARG A 107 2.59 -13.97 -19.91
CA ARG A 107 1.99 -14.94 -18.97
C ARG A 107 1.39 -14.26 -17.73
N LEU A 108 1.89 -13.09 -17.34
CA LEU A 108 1.37 -12.35 -16.18
C LEU A 108 -0.09 -11.88 -16.36
N ARG A 109 -0.60 -11.84 -17.60
CA ARG A 109 -2.01 -11.55 -17.91
C ARG A 109 -2.96 -12.68 -17.53
N ALA A 110 -2.48 -13.91 -17.38
CA ALA A 110 -3.31 -15.06 -17.11
C ALA A 110 -4.14 -14.85 -15.83
N GLY A 111 -5.46 -15.06 -15.93
CA GLY A 111 -6.39 -14.95 -14.79
C GLY A 111 -6.50 -13.54 -14.18
N ARG A 112 -6.05 -12.48 -14.86
CA ARG A 112 -6.09 -11.10 -14.35
C ARG A 112 -6.99 -10.22 -15.21
N SER A 113 -7.94 -9.53 -14.57
CA SER A 113 -8.76 -8.50 -15.21
C SER A 113 -8.22 -7.10 -14.89
N ARG A 114 -8.26 -6.21 -15.89
CA ARG A 114 -7.90 -4.80 -15.72
C ARG A 114 -8.81 -4.09 -14.72
N ASN A 115 -10.09 -4.49 -14.64
CA ASN A 115 -11.07 -3.94 -13.70
C ASN A 115 -10.69 -4.24 -12.23
N ASP A 116 -10.39 -5.50 -11.93
CA ASP A 116 -10.01 -5.92 -10.57
C ASP A 116 -8.64 -5.38 -10.19
N GLN A 117 -7.74 -5.29 -11.18
CA GLN A 117 -6.45 -4.65 -11.02
C GLN A 117 -6.63 -3.20 -10.56
N VAL A 118 -7.23 -2.31 -11.37
CA VAL A 118 -7.36 -0.89 -11.01
C VAL A 118 -8.09 -0.68 -9.68
N ALA A 119 -9.13 -1.48 -9.41
CA ALA A 119 -9.87 -1.43 -8.15
C ALA A 119 -9.01 -1.83 -6.94
N THR A 120 -8.06 -2.75 -7.10
CA THR A 120 -7.09 -3.14 -6.06
C THR A 120 -6.06 -2.04 -5.84
N LEU A 121 -5.46 -1.52 -6.92
CA LEU A 121 -4.45 -0.47 -6.85
C LEU A 121 -4.98 0.78 -6.16
N PHE A 122 -6.19 1.22 -6.53
CA PHE A 122 -6.78 2.42 -5.96
C PHE A 122 -7.01 2.28 -4.45
N ARG A 123 -7.43 1.12 -3.98
CA ARG A 123 -7.58 0.83 -2.53
C ARG A 123 -6.23 0.82 -1.80
N MET A 124 -5.18 0.25 -2.41
CA MET A 124 -3.84 0.27 -1.85
C MET A 124 -3.31 1.71 -1.73
N TRP A 125 -3.46 2.50 -2.79
CA TRP A 125 -3.09 3.92 -2.80
C TRP A 125 -3.86 4.73 -1.75
N LEU A 126 -5.19 4.54 -1.67
CA LEU A 126 -6.04 5.21 -0.70
C LEU A 126 -5.60 4.94 0.74
N ARG A 127 -5.18 3.70 1.04
CA ARG A 127 -4.70 3.31 2.37
C ARG A 127 -3.45 4.09 2.79
N ASP A 128 -2.59 4.46 1.85
CA ASP A 128 -1.43 5.29 2.15
C ASP A 128 -1.79 6.77 2.17
N ALA A 129 -2.63 7.22 1.23
CA ALA A 129 -3.09 8.60 1.15
C ALA A 129 -3.83 9.03 2.44
N VAL A 130 -4.71 8.18 2.98
CA VAL A 130 -5.43 8.48 4.24
C VAL A 130 -4.49 8.66 5.44
N ARG A 131 -3.36 7.94 5.48
CA ARG A 131 -2.37 8.13 6.55
C ARG A 131 -1.66 9.47 6.44
N CYS A 132 -1.35 9.92 5.23
CA CYS A 132 -0.79 11.25 4.99
C CYS A 132 -1.77 12.36 5.40
N VAL A 133 -3.05 12.21 5.05
CA VAL A 133 -4.11 13.16 5.44
C VAL A 133 -4.27 13.17 6.96
N ALA A 134 -4.35 12.01 7.61
CA ALA A 134 -4.46 11.91 9.06
C ALA A 134 -3.29 12.57 9.78
N ALA A 135 -2.05 12.39 9.29
CA ALA A 135 -0.89 13.08 9.83
C ALA A 135 -1.03 14.61 9.71
N GLY A 136 -1.49 15.12 8.57
CA GLY A 136 -1.76 16.56 8.39
C GLY A 136 -2.86 17.09 9.32
N VAL A 137 -3.89 16.30 9.58
CA VAL A 137 -4.93 16.65 10.57
C VAL A 137 -4.33 16.73 11.98
N PHE A 138 -3.49 15.77 12.37
CA PHE A 138 -2.78 15.81 13.66
C PHE A 138 -1.83 17.00 13.78
N ASP A 139 -1.15 17.39 12.70
CA ASP A 139 -0.30 18.59 12.69
C ASP A 139 -1.12 19.85 13.01
N VAL A 140 -2.31 19.98 12.40
CA VAL A 140 -3.21 21.12 12.67
C VAL A 140 -3.74 21.09 14.10
N ILE A 141 -4.19 19.93 14.59
CA ILE A 141 -4.64 19.78 15.98
C ILE A 141 -3.54 20.20 16.94
N THR A 142 -2.31 19.72 16.72
CA THR A 142 -1.14 20.04 17.56
C THR A 142 -0.87 21.54 17.56
N ALA A 143 -0.86 22.17 16.38
CA ALA A 143 -0.64 23.61 16.27
C ALA A 143 -1.71 24.43 17.03
N LEU A 144 -2.99 24.03 16.94
CA LEU A 144 -4.08 24.68 17.66
C LEU A 144 -3.94 24.50 19.19
N THR A 145 -3.59 23.30 19.65
CA THR A 145 -3.40 23.04 21.09
C THR A 145 -2.19 23.76 21.65
N ASP A 146 -1.10 23.86 20.89
CA ASP A 146 0.10 24.60 21.29
C ASP A 146 -0.20 26.09 21.41
N GLN A 147 -0.95 26.67 20.45
CA GLN A 147 -1.39 28.06 20.52
C GLN A 147 -2.31 28.31 21.71
N ALA A 148 -3.24 27.39 21.99
CA ALA A 148 -4.13 27.49 23.15
C ALA A 148 -3.37 27.41 24.48
N ALA A 149 -2.35 26.55 24.58
CA ALA A 149 -1.52 26.41 25.77
C ALA A 149 -0.62 27.63 26.00
N ALA A 150 -0.03 28.18 24.94
CA ALA A 150 0.79 29.39 25.00
C ALA A 150 -0.05 30.63 25.33
N THR A 151 -1.27 30.69 24.81
CA THR A 151 -2.21 31.79 25.05
C THR A 151 -3.06 31.52 26.29
N ARG A 152 -2.42 31.47 27.47
CA ARG A 152 -3.17 31.46 28.74
C ARG A 152 -3.81 32.84 28.94
N PRO A 153 -5.14 33.01 28.87
CA PRO A 153 -5.73 34.34 28.91
C PRO A 153 -5.57 34.93 30.31
N ARG A 154 -5.02 36.14 30.41
CA ARG A 154 -5.19 36.98 31.61
C ARG A 154 -6.62 37.58 31.72
N SER A 155 -7.40 37.52 30.64
CA SER A 155 -8.82 37.92 30.60
C SER A 155 -9.61 37.08 29.56
N CYS A 156 -10.89 36.82 29.84
CA CYS A 156 -11.79 36.10 28.94
C CYS A 156 -12.05 36.92 27.67
N ARG A 157 -11.76 36.36 26.47
CA ARG A 157 -12.19 36.98 25.20
C ARG A 157 -13.68 36.76 24.98
N ALA A 158 -14.35 37.76 24.42
CA ALA A 158 -15.74 37.66 24.00
C ALA A 158 -15.89 36.55 22.93
N LYS A 159 -16.86 35.65 23.13
CA LYS A 159 -17.24 34.69 22.10
C LYS A 159 -18.13 35.39 21.10
N HIS A 160 -17.78 35.33 19.81
CA HIS A 160 -18.69 35.77 18.75
C HIS A 160 -19.71 34.67 18.49
N THR A 161 -20.76 34.61 19.31
CA THR A 161 -22.02 34.03 18.86
C THR A 161 -22.77 35.13 18.11
N CYS A 162 -23.09 34.83 16.86
CA CYS A 162 -23.90 35.63 15.94
C CYS A 162 -23.18 36.72 15.15
N ASN A 163 -23.17 36.50 13.83
CA ASN A 163 -23.31 37.54 12.80
C ASN A 163 -24.25 38.66 13.32
N PRO A 164 -23.89 39.96 13.22
CA PRO A 164 -24.55 41.07 13.93
C PRO A 164 -26.04 41.32 13.66
N ARG A 165 -26.77 40.40 12.99
CA ARG A 165 -28.22 40.48 12.83
C ARG A 165 -29.05 39.92 13.99
N SER A 166 -28.49 39.21 14.97
CA SER A 166 -29.27 38.84 16.15
C SER A 166 -28.70 39.50 17.41
N ARG A 167 -29.32 40.63 17.77
CA ARG A 167 -29.23 41.20 19.11
C ARG A 167 -29.86 40.21 20.10
N SER A 168 -29.04 39.43 20.79
CA SER A 168 -29.38 38.94 22.13
C SER A 168 -28.08 38.77 22.92
N CYS A 169 -27.82 39.78 23.77
CA CYS A 169 -26.89 39.66 24.87
C CYS A 169 -27.39 38.54 25.79
N TRP A 170 -26.75 37.39 25.76
CA TRP A 170 -26.83 36.43 26.87
C TRP A 170 -25.68 36.69 27.84
N PRO A 171 -25.93 36.69 29.16
CA PRO A 171 -24.89 36.89 30.15
C PRO A 171 -23.92 35.70 30.12
N THR A 172 -22.68 36.01 29.75
CA THR A 172 -21.42 35.44 30.26
C THR A 172 -21.54 34.12 31.03
N ILE A 173 -21.43 32.98 30.35
CA ILE A 173 -20.90 31.76 30.99
C ILE A 173 -19.40 31.98 31.17
N CYS A 174 -19.07 32.63 32.28
CA CYS A 174 -17.74 32.72 32.83
C CYS A 174 -17.45 31.35 33.45
N TRP A 175 -16.61 30.53 32.82
CA TRP A 175 -16.05 29.34 33.47
C TRP A 175 -15.05 29.79 34.55
N ARG A 176 -15.56 30.39 35.62
CA ARG A 176 -14.88 30.49 36.91
C ARG A 176 -15.17 29.19 37.65
N THR A 177 -14.43 28.13 37.35
CA THR A 177 -14.23 27.08 38.34
C THR A 177 -13.16 27.59 39.31
N PRO A 178 -13.41 27.64 40.62
CA PRO A 178 -12.32 27.75 41.58
C PRO A 178 -11.70 26.36 41.65
N ILE A 179 -10.57 26.15 40.97
CA ILE A 179 -9.67 25.07 41.38
C ILE A 179 -9.13 25.51 42.75
N ARG A 180 -9.74 24.98 43.81
CA ARG A 180 -9.16 25.01 45.15
C ARG A 180 -7.81 24.31 45.06
N CYS A 181 -6.73 25.08 45.16
CA CYS A 181 -5.48 24.60 45.72
C CYS A 181 -5.79 24.10 47.14
N CYS A 182 -5.76 22.79 47.34
CA CYS A 182 -5.56 22.20 48.65
C CYS A 182 -4.61 21.00 48.52
N ALA A 183 -3.59 21.04 49.38
CA ALA A 183 -2.78 19.94 49.88
C ALA A 183 -1.80 19.24 48.91
N THR A 184 -0.53 19.57 49.13
CA THR A 184 0.59 18.63 49.29
C THR A 184 0.19 17.15 49.44
N SER A 185 0.62 16.33 48.49
CA SER A 185 1.18 15.01 48.78
C SER A 185 2.23 14.67 47.72
N THR A 186 3.44 14.42 48.21
CA THR A 186 4.54 13.82 47.47
C THR A 186 4.13 12.45 46.97
N GLY A 187 4.02 12.28 45.66
CA GLY A 187 3.80 11.01 45.00
C GLY A 187 4.61 10.96 43.71
N SER A 188 5.75 10.29 43.77
CA SER A 188 6.59 9.98 42.61
C SER A 188 5.79 9.21 41.57
N SER A 189 5.60 9.78 40.39
CA SER A 189 5.17 9.04 39.20
C SER A 189 6.10 9.35 38.04
N THR A 190 6.82 8.32 37.61
CA THR A 190 7.69 8.27 36.45
C THR A 190 6.91 8.66 35.19
N SER A 191 7.35 9.73 34.52
CA SER A 191 6.80 10.16 33.25
C SER A 191 7.27 9.23 32.12
N THR A 192 6.39 8.35 31.65
CA THR A 192 6.57 7.71 30.34
C THR A 192 6.15 8.72 29.28
N SER A 193 7.14 9.37 28.67
CA SER A 193 6.94 10.28 27.53
C SER A 193 6.33 9.54 26.34
N ALA A 194 5.14 9.97 25.90
CA ALA A 194 4.58 9.58 24.62
C ALA A 194 5.50 10.06 23.48
N PRO A 195 5.67 9.29 22.39
CA PRO A 195 6.66 9.60 21.37
C PRO A 195 6.25 10.87 20.60
N ARG A 196 7.03 11.95 20.74
CA ARG A 196 6.98 13.11 19.85
C ARG A 196 7.34 12.67 18.43
N PHE A 197 6.37 12.68 17.53
CA PHE A 197 6.62 12.58 16.10
C PHE A 197 7.31 13.87 15.65
N ARG A 198 8.62 13.80 15.36
CA ARG A 198 9.44 15.00 15.08
C ARG A 198 9.19 15.48 13.65
N ARG A 199 9.20 16.82 13.52
CA ARG A 199 9.01 17.68 12.33
C ARG A 199 9.86 17.34 11.07
N THR A 200 10.73 16.34 11.13
CA THR A 200 11.60 15.88 10.03
C THR A 200 10.93 14.95 9.01
N ASP A 201 9.65 14.61 9.18
CA ASP A 201 9.01 13.55 8.41
C ASP A 201 8.51 13.94 7.01
N ARG A 202 8.34 15.23 6.67
CA ARG A 202 7.85 15.63 5.33
C ARG A 202 8.81 15.29 4.19
N ALA A 203 10.12 15.47 4.39
CA ALA A 203 11.15 15.10 3.40
C ALA A 203 11.46 13.59 3.45
N ARG A 204 11.45 13.00 4.66
CA ARG A 204 11.64 11.56 4.88
C ARG A 204 10.54 10.71 4.23
N TRP A 205 9.31 11.21 4.15
CA TRP A 205 8.19 10.46 3.57
C TRP A 205 8.24 10.34 2.05
N ARG A 206 8.73 11.36 1.31
CA ARG A 206 8.91 11.25 -0.15
C ARG A 206 9.96 10.19 -0.51
N ALA A 207 11.04 10.09 0.27
CA ALA A 207 12.06 9.04 0.12
C ALA A 207 11.59 7.65 0.62
N ARG A 208 10.79 7.59 1.69
CA ARG A 208 10.17 6.33 2.18
C ARG A 208 9.05 5.81 1.28
N ARG A 209 8.51 6.60 0.35
CA ARG A 209 7.45 6.21 -0.59
C ARG A 209 7.80 4.96 -1.40
N TRP A 210 9.07 4.83 -1.79
CA TRP A 210 9.62 3.66 -2.46
C TRP A 210 10.18 2.63 -1.46
N GLY A 211 10.92 3.08 -0.44
CA GLY A 211 11.56 2.21 0.53
C GLY A 211 10.59 1.36 1.38
N SER A 212 9.41 1.87 1.74
CA SER A 212 8.42 1.13 2.54
C SER A 212 7.70 0.04 1.72
N ILE A 213 7.50 0.26 0.42
CA ILE A 213 6.90 -0.72 -0.49
C ILE A 213 7.91 -1.83 -0.83
N LEU A 214 9.18 -1.47 -1.09
CA LEU A 214 10.28 -2.44 -1.23
C LEU A 214 10.50 -3.25 0.07
N MET A 215 10.47 -2.61 1.24
CA MET A 215 10.63 -3.31 2.53
C MET A 215 9.47 -4.25 2.86
N TRP A 216 8.23 -3.94 2.44
CA TRP A 216 7.11 -4.87 2.64
C TRP A 216 7.29 -6.14 1.79
N SER A 217 7.79 -6.02 0.56
CA SER A 217 8.16 -7.16 -0.30
C SER A 217 9.23 -8.05 0.33
N GLN A 218 10.28 -7.46 0.93
CA GLN A 218 11.38 -8.21 1.58
C GLN A 218 10.98 -8.85 2.91
N LYS A 219 10.07 -8.25 3.70
CA LYS A 219 9.61 -8.85 4.96
C LYS A 219 8.69 -10.05 4.77
N SER A 220 8.03 -10.20 3.62
CA SER A 220 7.24 -11.40 3.31
C SER A 220 8.08 -12.61 2.86
N SER A 221 9.36 -12.42 2.57
CA SER A 221 10.33 -13.49 2.25
C SER A 221 11.11 -14.01 3.46
N ALA A 222 10.97 -13.38 4.63
CA ALA A 222 11.58 -13.85 5.88
C ALA A 222 10.51 -14.43 6.81
N SER A 223 10.66 -15.71 7.14
CA SER A 223 9.87 -16.53 8.09
C SER A 223 8.62 -17.25 7.54
N ARG A 224 8.84 -18.51 7.18
CA ARG A 224 8.18 -19.69 7.76
C ARG A 224 8.92 -20.94 7.24
N GLN A 225 9.94 -21.38 7.96
CA GLN A 225 10.36 -22.79 7.86
C GLN A 225 9.21 -23.64 8.43
N PRO A 226 8.75 -24.69 7.74
CA PRO A 226 7.87 -25.67 8.36
C PRO A 226 8.63 -26.41 9.48
N PRO A 227 7.98 -26.76 10.59
CA PRO A 227 8.64 -27.51 11.65
C PRO A 227 9.08 -28.87 11.11
N THR A 228 10.38 -29.18 11.25
CA THR A 228 10.96 -30.49 11.01
C THR A 228 10.26 -31.53 11.88
N ILE A 229 9.60 -32.51 11.25
CA ILE A 229 9.09 -33.70 11.92
C ILE A 229 10.29 -34.47 12.47
N ARG A 230 10.39 -34.52 13.81
CA ARG A 230 11.42 -35.27 14.52
C ARG A 230 11.12 -36.76 14.33
N SER A 231 12.00 -37.44 13.61
CA SER A 231 12.05 -38.90 13.47
C SER A 231 11.96 -39.57 14.85
N THR A 232 10.89 -40.32 15.10
CA THR A 232 10.79 -41.25 16.22
C THR A 232 11.45 -42.57 15.83
N ARG A 233 12.39 -43.03 16.66
CA ARG A 233 13.05 -44.35 16.52
C ARG A 233 12.02 -45.49 16.57
N PRO A 234 12.23 -46.60 15.83
CA PRO A 234 11.36 -47.77 15.92
C PRO A 234 11.60 -48.53 17.24
N ARG A 235 10.51 -49.00 17.87
CA ARG A 235 10.54 -49.98 18.97
C ARG A 235 10.59 -51.40 18.39
N PRO A 236 11.28 -52.36 19.04
CA PRO A 236 11.37 -53.72 18.53
C PRO A 236 10.15 -54.58 18.93
N GLY A 237 9.71 -55.41 18.00
CA GLY A 237 9.21 -56.78 18.23
C GLY A 237 7.85 -56.98 18.90
N ILE A 238 6.79 -57.12 18.09
CA ILE A 238 5.63 -57.96 18.43
C ILE A 238 5.25 -58.77 17.18
N SER A 239 5.36 -60.10 17.27
CA SER A 239 5.00 -61.05 16.21
C SER A 239 3.48 -61.12 16.00
N PRO A 240 2.97 -61.26 14.76
CA PRO A 240 1.54 -61.40 14.51
C PRO A 240 1.05 -62.84 14.71
N PRO A 241 -0.19 -63.09 15.16
CA PRO A 241 -0.76 -64.43 15.21
C PRO A 241 -1.16 -64.92 13.81
N LYS A 242 -0.94 -66.21 13.58
CA LYS A 242 -1.23 -66.96 12.34
C LYS A 242 -2.70 -66.82 11.92
N ARG A 243 -2.94 -66.42 10.66
CA ARG A 243 -4.24 -66.55 9.98
C ARG A 243 -4.58 -68.03 9.80
N ARG A 244 -5.71 -68.48 10.33
CA ARG A 244 -6.35 -69.74 9.91
C ARG A 244 -7.17 -69.46 8.66
N SER A 245 -6.88 -70.23 7.61
CA SER A 245 -7.70 -70.38 6.41
C SER A 245 -9.02 -71.06 6.75
N CYS A 246 -10.14 -70.51 6.27
CA CYS A 246 -11.36 -71.28 6.08
C CYS A 246 -11.87 -70.99 4.66
N SER A 247 -11.83 -72.03 3.84
CA SER A 247 -12.42 -72.13 2.52
C SER A 247 -13.79 -72.80 2.62
N ARG A 248 -14.84 -72.15 2.11
CA ARG A 248 -15.85 -72.68 1.17
C ARG A 248 -16.84 -71.58 0.83
#